data_AF-A0A958NSZ7-F1
#
_entry.id   AF-A0A958NSZ7-F1
#
_cell.length_a   1.000
_cell.length_b   1.000
_cell.length_c   1.000
_cell.angle_alpha   90.00
_cell.angle_beta   90.00
_cell.angle_gamma   90.00
#
_symmetry.space_group_name_H-M   'P 1'
#
loop_
_entity.id
_entity.type
_entity.pdbx_description
1 polymer ?
#
loop_
_entity_poly.entity_id
_entity_poly.type
_entity_poly.pdbx_seq_one_letter_code
_entity_poly.pdbx_strand_id
1 'polypeptide(L)'
;KGFESAATISADGNTLFFASRRDGGLGGKDLYMTRKLPNGEWALPQNLGETINTPYDEDFPNLFYDGTTLYFSSKGHNSIGGYDYFKSNWDPENNTWSKPENLGYPLNTPLDNICISFTEDQIHAYVSTWRPDSKGFQDIYKVTFNEIDNRQTVIKSKILKEGSTEPITDAFVSVIDNRTQDEVGNYTPNPNNGGFVIILKPGSYNILVDAPGFAPKSEDIVIKGKSDFEPFMTKEFIVTP
;
A
#
# COMPACT_ATOMS: atom_id res chain seq x y z
N LYS A 1 9.75 25.97 -21.83
CA LYS A 1 9.41 26.28 -20.41
C LYS A 1 7.99 25.78 -20.21
N GLY A 2 7.78 24.81 -19.31
CA GLY A 2 6.45 24.28 -19.01
C GLY A 2 5.78 25.02 -17.85
N PHE A 3 4.50 24.75 -17.63
CA PHE A 3 3.81 25.07 -16.39
C PHE A 3 3.68 23.79 -15.56
N GLU A 4 4.14 23.81 -14.32
CA GLU A 4 4.04 22.71 -13.35
C GLU A 4 3.04 23.06 -12.25
N SER A 5 2.08 22.17 -11.98
CA SER A 5 0.97 22.42 -11.04
C SER A 5 1.06 21.64 -9.73
N ALA A 6 1.54 20.41 -9.76
CA ALA A 6 1.57 19.53 -8.59
C ALA A 6 2.64 18.45 -8.72
N ALA A 7 3.10 17.93 -7.57
CA ALA A 7 4.09 16.87 -7.50
C ALA A 7 3.91 16.01 -6.24
N THR A 8 4.42 14.78 -6.30
CA THR A 8 4.51 13.83 -5.19
C THR A 8 5.83 13.07 -5.28
N ILE A 9 6.43 12.78 -4.13
CA ILE A 9 7.70 12.06 -4.03
C ILE A 9 7.47 10.72 -3.33
N SER A 10 8.16 9.68 -3.79
CA SER A 10 8.15 8.37 -3.13
C SER A 10 8.68 8.46 -1.70
N ALA A 11 8.25 7.53 -0.85
CA ALA A 11 8.62 7.49 0.56
C ALA A 11 10.15 7.41 0.78
N ASP A 12 10.86 6.76 -0.14
CA ASP A 12 12.33 6.67 -0.13
C ASP A 12 13.04 7.93 -0.66
N GLY A 13 12.28 8.92 -1.15
CA GLY A 13 12.80 10.18 -1.69
C GLY A 13 13.46 10.09 -3.07
N ASN A 14 13.37 8.94 -3.74
CA ASN A 14 14.14 8.70 -4.97
C ASN A 14 13.33 8.80 -6.26
N THR A 15 12.01 8.86 -6.21
CA THR A 15 11.13 8.99 -7.37
C THR A 15 10.19 10.17 -7.19
N LEU A 16 10.16 11.07 -8.17
CA LEU A 16 9.28 12.23 -8.19
C LEU A 16 8.30 12.08 -9.36
N PHE A 17 7.01 12.15 -9.06
CA PHE A 17 5.95 12.29 -10.05
C PHE A 17 5.44 13.72 -10.02
N PHE A 18 5.16 14.31 -11.18
CA PHE A 18 4.66 15.68 -11.27
C PHE A 18 3.86 15.91 -12.54
N ALA A 19 2.94 16.86 -12.49
CA ALA A 19 2.17 17.31 -13.63
C ALA A 19 2.86 18.49 -14.34
N SER A 20 2.92 18.47 -15.66
CA SER A 20 3.58 19.51 -16.45
C SER A 20 2.94 19.68 -17.82
N ARG A 21 2.81 20.95 -18.24
CA ARG A 21 2.44 21.34 -19.61
C ARG A 21 3.70 21.70 -20.39
N ARG A 22 4.59 20.73 -20.56
CA ARG A 22 5.85 20.88 -21.31
C ARG A 22 5.68 20.46 -22.77
N ASP A 23 6.58 20.94 -23.61
CA ASP A 23 6.60 20.57 -25.03
C ASP A 23 6.87 19.06 -25.18
N GLY A 24 6.22 18.43 -26.17
CA GLY A 24 6.33 16.99 -26.42
C GLY A 24 5.41 16.12 -25.55
N GLY A 25 4.48 16.73 -24.81
CA GLY A 25 3.40 16.02 -24.13
C GLY A 25 2.31 15.47 -25.06
N LEU A 26 1.41 14.68 -24.50
CA LEU A 26 0.28 14.03 -25.17
C LEU A 26 -0.97 14.91 -25.21
N GLY A 27 -1.17 15.76 -24.21
CA GLY A 27 -2.37 16.59 -24.10
C GLY A 27 -2.15 17.93 -23.41
N GLY A 28 -3.08 18.27 -22.54
CA GLY A 28 -3.08 19.50 -21.76
C GLY A 28 -1.95 19.51 -20.73
N LYS A 29 -2.23 19.08 -19.51
CA LYS A 29 -1.21 18.71 -18.53
C LYS A 29 -1.04 17.20 -18.56
N ASP A 30 0.20 16.75 -18.62
CA ASP A 30 0.50 15.33 -18.48
C ASP A 30 1.24 15.07 -17.18
N LEU A 31 1.16 13.84 -16.70
CA LEU A 31 1.99 13.30 -15.63
C LEU A 31 3.32 12.76 -16.18
N TYR A 32 4.37 13.11 -15.46
CA TYR A 32 5.74 12.69 -15.70
C TYR A 32 6.31 12.07 -14.43
N MET A 33 7.36 11.26 -14.60
CA MET A 33 8.19 10.76 -13.51
C MET A 33 9.66 11.05 -13.75
N THR A 34 10.43 11.23 -12.68
CA THR A 34 11.90 11.24 -12.71
C THR A 34 12.44 10.50 -11.49
N ARG A 35 13.63 9.93 -11.63
CA ARG A 35 14.33 9.23 -10.56
C ARG A 35 15.62 9.94 -10.20
N LYS A 36 15.98 9.88 -8.93
CA LYS A 36 17.25 10.35 -8.42
C LYS A 36 18.33 9.34 -8.77
N LEU A 37 19.40 9.81 -9.39
CA LEU A 37 20.55 9.03 -9.80
C LEU A 37 21.51 8.82 -8.61
N PRO A 38 22.42 7.84 -8.66
CA PRO A 38 23.40 7.60 -7.58
C PRO A 38 24.30 8.80 -7.26
N ASN A 39 24.47 9.73 -8.20
CA ASN A 39 25.22 10.98 -8.01
C ASN A 39 24.41 12.07 -7.27
N GLY A 40 23.15 11.79 -6.92
CA GLY A 40 22.25 12.71 -6.23
C GLY A 40 21.45 13.65 -7.14
N GLU A 41 21.70 13.65 -8.45
CA GLU A 41 20.97 14.45 -9.42
C GLU A 41 19.67 13.76 -9.88
N TRP A 42 18.73 14.54 -10.41
CA TRP A 42 17.50 14.00 -10.99
C TRP A 42 17.71 13.66 -12.47
N ALA A 43 17.23 12.49 -12.88
CA ALA A 43 17.23 12.07 -14.28
C ALA A 43 16.30 12.96 -15.13
N LEU A 44 16.45 12.85 -16.45
CA LEU A 44 15.50 13.46 -17.38
C LEU A 44 14.10 12.90 -17.14
N PRO A 45 13.06 13.75 -17.00
CA PRO A 45 11.73 13.23 -16.72
C PRO A 45 11.12 12.51 -17.92
N GLN A 46 10.43 11.42 -17.64
CA GLN A 46 9.75 10.56 -18.58
C GLN A 46 8.24 10.77 -18.49
N ASN A 47 7.56 10.90 -19.64
CA ASN A 47 6.10 10.95 -19.71
C ASN A 47 5.53 9.58 -19.31
N LEU A 48 4.44 9.53 -18.54
CA LEU A 48 3.83 8.28 -18.10
C LEU A 48 3.08 7.50 -19.21
N GLY A 49 3.06 8.03 -20.43
CA GLY A 49 2.50 7.37 -21.60
C GLY A 49 0.98 7.47 -21.72
N GLU A 50 0.46 7.00 -22.84
CA GLU A 50 -0.95 7.15 -23.26
C GLU A 50 -1.95 6.35 -22.39
N THR A 51 -1.46 5.42 -21.58
CA THR A 51 -2.32 4.72 -20.60
C THR A 51 -2.75 5.66 -19.47
N ILE A 52 -1.85 6.54 -19.02
CA ILE A 52 -2.12 7.48 -17.93
C ILE A 52 -2.59 8.82 -18.50
N ASN A 53 -1.85 9.37 -19.44
CA ASN A 53 -2.07 10.69 -20.00
C ASN A 53 -3.04 10.64 -21.19
N THR A 54 -3.91 11.62 -21.26
CA THR A 54 -4.94 11.74 -22.28
C THR A 54 -4.74 13.03 -23.09
N PRO A 55 -5.52 13.27 -24.15
CA PRO A 55 -5.53 14.58 -24.81
C PRO A 55 -6.00 15.75 -23.92
N TYR A 56 -6.50 15.48 -22.71
CA TYR A 56 -7.02 16.46 -21.76
C TYR A 56 -5.99 16.76 -20.65
N ASP A 57 -6.44 17.18 -19.47
CA ASP A 57 -5.56 17.46 -18.34
C ASP A 57 -5.54 16.29 -17.35
N GLU A 58 -4.34 15.80 -17.03
CA GLU A 58 -4.01 14.99 -15.86
C GLU A 58 -3.18 15.82 -14.87
N ASP A 59 -3.51 15.77 -13.59
CA ASP A 59 -2.90 16.62 -12.56
C ASP A 59 -2.92 15.98 -11.17
N PHE A 60 -2.28 16.65 -10.21
CA PHE A 60 -2.24 16.27 -8.78
C PHE A 60 -1.90 14.80 -8.54
N PRO A 61 -0.74 14.32 -9.04
CA PRO A 61 -0.30 12.98 -8.74
C PRO A 61 -0.08 12.83 -7.23
N ASN A 62 -0.52 11.69 -6.70
CA ASN A 62 -0.28 11.26 -5.32
C ASN A 62 0.13 9.79 -5.35
N LEU A 63 1.41 9.52 -5.07
CA LEU A 63 1.91 8.15 -4.98
C LEU A 63 1.52 7.60 -3.62
N PHE A 64 0.83 6.47 -3.61
CA PHE A 64 0.40 5.82 -2.39
C PHE A 64 1.59 5.20 -1.65
N TYR A 65 1.39 4.91 -0.35
CA TYR A 65 2.45 4.42 0.53
C TYR A 65 2.99 3.03 0.15
N ASP A 66 2.26 2.27 -0.68
CA ASP A 66 2.75 1.01 -1.27
C ASP A 66 3.80 1.21 -2.37
N GLY A 67 4.05 2.45 -2.79
CA GLY A 67 5.01 2.82 -3.83
C GLY A 67 4.62 2.36 -5.25
N THR A 68 3.45 1.75 -5.43
CA THR A 68 3.02 1.13 -6.69
C THR A 68 1.65 1.60 -7.15
N THR A 69 0.83 2.18 -6.27
CA THR A 69 -0.45 2.78 -6.63
C THR A 69 -0.30 4.29 -6.83
N LEU A 70 -0.69 4.79 -7.99
CA LEU A 70 -0.71 6.23 -8.30
C LEU A 70 -2.16 6.72 -8.37
N TYR A 71 -2.49 7.66 -7.50
CA TYR A 71 -3.73 8.44 -7.56
C TYR A 71 -3.46 9.74 -8.30
N PHE A 72 -4.42 10.21 -9.09
CA PHE A 72 -4.33 11.47 -9.81
C PHE A 72 -5.73 11.99 -10.17
N SER A 73 -5.83 13.26 -10.55
CA SER A 73 -7.04 13.79 -11.17
C SER A 73 -6.92 13.87 -12.68
N SER A 74 -7.99 13.57 -13.40
CA SER A 74 -8.03 13.66 -14.87
C SER A 74 -9.36 14.21 -15.37
N LYS A 75 -9.29 14.97 -16.48
CA LYS A 75 -10.45 15.36 -17.32
C LYS A 75 -10.75 14.36 -18.46
N GLY A 76 -9.92 13.32 -18.57
CA GLY A 76 -10.03 12.27 -19.56
C GLY A 76 -10.73 11.02 -19.01
N HIS A 77 -10.43 9.86 -19.61
CA HIS A 77 -10.87 8.53 -19.17
C HIS A 77 -12.40 8.34 -18.99
N ASN A 78 -13.20 9.23 -19.58
CA ASN A 78 -14.66 9.38 -19.36
C ASN A 78 -15.01 9.84 -17.94
N SER A 79 -14.48 11.00 -17.52
CA SER A 79 -14.84 11.67 -16.26
C SER A 79 -16.35 11.92 -16.14
N ILE A 80 -16.84 11.96 -14.91
CA ILE A 80 -18.22 12.30 -14.53
C ILE A 80 -18.41 13.81 -14.59
N GLY A 81 -17.43 14.57 -14.09
CA GLY A 81 -17.40 16.04 -14.10
C GLY A 81 -16.25 16.60 -14.94
N GLY A 82 -15.66 17.70 -14.48
CA GLY A 82 -14.40 18.20 -15.02
C GLY A 82 -13.25 17.29 -14.60
N TYR A 83 -12.57 17.62 -13.52
CA TYR A 83 -11.59 16.69 -12.90
C TYR A 83 -12.29 15.63 -12.06
N ASP A 84 -11.89 14.37 -12.25
CA ASP A 84 -12.25 13.25 -11.40
C ASP A 84 -10.99 12.58 -10.83
N TYR A 85 -11.08 11.97 -9.66
CA TYR A 85 -10.04 11.11 -9.10
C TYR A 85 -9.99 9.76 -9.81
N PHE A 86 -8.79 9.36 -10.19
CA PHE A 86 -8.46 8.04 -10.72
C PHE A 86 -7.35 7.39 -9.91
N LYS A 87 -7.26 6.06 -9.98
CA LYS A 87 -6.09 5.29 -9.53
C LYS A 87 -5.58 4.39 -10.65
N SER A 88 -4.27 4.16 -10.67
CA SER A 88 -3.63 3.17 -11.53
C SER A 88 -2.52 2.46 -10.74
N ASN A 89 -2.30 1.18 -11.04
CA ASN A 89 -1.29 0.36 -10.37
C ASN A 89 -0.12 0.12 -11.31
N TRP A 90 1.09 0.21 -10.77
CA TRP A 90 2.32 -0.12 -11.46
C TRP A 90 2.51 -1.64 -11.50
N ASP A 91 2.67 -2.18 -12.70
CA ASP A 91 3.08 -3.56 -12.94
C ASP A 91 4.60 -3.60 -13.20
N PRO A 92 5.41 -4.05 -12.24
CA PRO A 92 6.86 -4.12 -12.40
C PRO A 92 7.32 -5.22 -13.37
N GLU A 93 6.50 -6.25 -13.63
CA GLU A 93 6.87 -7.35 -14.52
C GLU A 93 6.82 -6.89 -15.98
N ASN A 94 5.77 -6.13 -16.32
CA ASN A 94 5.57 -5.61 -17.67
C ASN A 94 6.09 -4.17 -17.84
N ASN A 95 6.52 -3.52 -16.75
CA ASN A 95 6.95 -2.13 -16.72
C ASN A 95 5.89 -1.18 -17.31
N THR A 96 4.64 -1.37 -16.87
CA THR A 96 3.47 -0.64 -17.35
C THR A 96 2.54 -0.22 -16.22
N TRP A 97 1.82 0.88 -16.42
CA TRP A 97 0.69 1.25 -15.58
C TRP A 97 -0.57 0.51 -16.02
N SER A 98 -1.41 0.11 -15.06
CA SER A 98 -2.73 -0.43 -15.36
C SER A 98 -3.64 0.64 -15.95
N LYS A 99 -4.69 0.23 -16.66
CA LYS A 99 -5.75 1.16 -17.07
C LYS A 99 -6.29 1.92 -15.84
N PRO A 100 -6.40 3.26 -15.88
CA PRO A 100 -6.93 4.02 -14.76
C PRO A 100 -8.38 3.64 -14.41
N GLU A 101 -8.62 3.47 -13.11
CA GLU A 101 -9.94 3.23 -12.54
C GLU A 101 -10.47 4.53 -11.94
N ASN A 102 -11.65 4.98 -12.39
CA ASN A 102 -12.36 6.12 -11.80
C ASN A 102 -12.87 5.72 -10.41
N LEU A 103 -12.58 6.53 -9.38
CA LEU A 103 -12.97 6.20 -8.00
C LEU A 103 -14.48 6.32 -7.71
N GLY A 104 -15.25 6.81 -8.67
CA GLY A 104 -16.71 6.81 -8.66
C GLY A 104 -17.35 7.66 -7.56
N TYR A 105 -18.67 7.65 -7.54
CA TYR A 105 -19.46 8.28 -6.48
C TYR A 105 -19.40 7.44 -5.19
N PRO A 106 -19.32 8.03 -3.97
CA PRO A 106 -19.52 9.44 -3.62
C PRO A 106 -18.26 10.30 -3.62
N LEU A 107 -17.12 9.77 -4.07
CA LEU A 107 -15.87 10.51 -4.03
C LEU A 107 -15.80 11.51 -5.19
N ASN A 108 -16.00 11.02 -6.41
CA ASN A 108 -16.21 11.82 -7.60
C ASN A 108 -17.66 12.32 -7.68
N THR A 109 -17.80 13.55 -8.17
CA THR A 109 -19.04 14.30 -8.29
C THR A 109 -19.10 14.96 -9.67
N PRO A 110 -20.25 15.52 -10.09
CA PRO A 110 -20.32 16.29 -11.34
C PRO A 110 -19.49 17.60 -11.35
N LEU A 111 -18.70 17.88 -10.31
CA LEU A 111 -17.85 19.07 -10.17
C LEU A 111 -16.37 18.63 -10.13
N ASP A 112 -15.45 19.60 -10.18
CA ASP A 112 -14.02 19.31 -10.11
C ASP A 112 -13.58 18.66 -8.79
N ASN A 113 -12.89 17.54 -8.93
CA ASN A 113 -12.30 16.72 -7.89
C ASN A 113 -10.81 16.55 -8.19
N ILE A 114 -10.01 17.42 -7.55
CA ILE A 114 -8.68 17.78 -8.03
C ILE A 114 -7.56 17.12 -7.20
N CYS A 115 -7.60 17.27 -5.87
CA CYS A 115 -6.53 16.82 -4.99
C CYS A 115 -7.04 15.84 -3.94
N ILE A 116 -6.38 14.68 -3.87
CA ILE A 116 -6.52 13.69 -2.81
C ILE A 116 -5.16 13.46 -2.16
N SER A 117 -5.14 13.44 -0.83
CA SER A 117 -3.93 13.19 -0.05
C SER A 117 -4.19 12.12 1.00
N PHE A 118 -3.50 11.00 0.90
CA PHE A 118 -3.64 9.88 1.83
C PHE A 118 -2.84 10.07 3.12
N THR A 119 -3.38 9.56 4.22
CA THR A 119 -2.65 9.40 5.48
C THR A 119 -1.84 8.12 5.47
N GLU A 120 -0.78 8.07 6.28
CA GLU A 120 0.12 6.91 6.41
C GLU A 120 -0.60 5.63 6.83
N ASP A 121 -1.74 5.77 7.51
CA ASP A 121 -2.59 4.63 7.87
C ASP A 121 -3.30 3.99 6.67
N GLN A 122 -3.11 4.46 5.44
CA GLN A 122 -3.62 3.85 4.19
C GLN A 122 -5.15 3.73 4.09
N ILE A 123 -5.90 4.09 5.13
CA ILE A 123 -7.36 3.94 5.21
C ILE A 123 -8.06 5.29 5.17
N HIS A 124 -7.35 6.40 5.42
CA HIS A 124 -7.91 7.73 5.29
C HIS A 124 -7.25 8.56 4.20
N ALA A 125 -8.03 9.48 3.64
CA ALA A 125 -7.52 10.55 2.81
C ALA A 125 -8.25 11.86 3.11
N TYR A 126 -7.61 12.96 2.76
CA TYR A 126 -8.20 14.29 2.76
C TYR A 126 -8.41 14.74 1.32
N VAL A 127 -9.60 15.29 1.04
CA VAL A 127 -9.97 15.86 -0.26
C VAL A 127 -10.52 17.27 -0.07
N SER A 128 -10.25 18.15 -1.03
CA SER A 128 -10.94 19.44 -1.14
C SER A 128 -12.05 19.31 -2.16
N THR A 129 -13.31 19.50 -1.74
CA THR A 129 -14.45 19.34 -2.63
C THR A 129 -15.66 20.13 -2.15
N TRP A 130 -16.60 20.39 -3.05
CA TRP A 130 -17.89 20.97 -2.70
C TRP A 130 -18.87 19.85 -2.35
N ARG A 131 -19.65 20.06 -1.29
CA ARG A 131 -20.77 19.24 -0.87
C ARG A 131 -21.92 20.14 -0.39
N PRO A 132 -23.16 19.64 -0.27
CA PRO A 132 -24.30 20.45 0.15
C PRO A 132 -24.14 21.15 1.51
N ASP A 133 -23.30 20.60 2.40
CA ASP A 133 -23.00 21.17 3.72
C ASP A 133 -21.81 22.13 3.72
N SER A 134 -21.09 22.26 2.59
CA SER A 134 -19.90 23.09 2.49
C SER A 134 -20.17 24.57 2.76
N LYS A 135 -19.16 25.28 3.28
CA LYS A 135 -19.19 26.72 3.56
C LYS A 135 -18.39 27.46 2.49
N GLY A 136 -19.10 27.98 1.48
CA GLY A 136 -18.48 28.66 0.34
C GLY A 136 -18.26 27.71 -0.82
N PHE A 137 -17.06 27.69 -1.40
CA PHE A 137 -16.79 26.93 -2.62
C PHE A 137 -16.35 25.49 -2.36
N GLN A 138 -15.36 25.24 -1.51
CA GLN A 138 -14.92 23.89 -1.15
C GLN A 138 -14.51 23.85 0.30
N ASP A 139 -14.75 22.70 0.94
CA ASP A 139 -14.23 22.38 2.26
C ASP A 139 -13.33 21.14 2.18
N ILE A 140 -12.57 20.90 3.26
CA ILE A 140 -11.74 19.73 3.42
C ILE A 140 -12.56 18.62 4.07
N TYR A 141 -12.69 17.48 3.39
CA TYR A 141 -13.37 16.30 3.89
C TYR A 141 -12.37 15.17 4.14
N LYS A 142 -12.62 14.42 5.22
CA LYS A 142 -11.94 13.15 5.48
C LYS A 142 -12.73 12.01 4.84
N VAL A 143 -12.05 11.20 4.05
CA VAL A 143 -12.57 10.01 3.38
C VAL A 143 -12.04 8.78 4.10
N THR A 144 -12.87 7.76 4.27
CA THR A 144 -12.48 6.46 4.86
C THR A 144 -12.66 5.35 3.82
N PHE A 145 -11.57 4.71 3.42
CA PHE A 145 -11.55 3.59 2.49
C PHE A 145 -11.80 2.28 3.26
N ASN A 146 -13.08 1.90 3.29
CA ASN A 146 -13.54 0.79 4.13
C ASN A 146 -13.11 -0.62 3.68
N GLU A 147 -12.66 -0.75 2.43
CA GLU A 147 -12.25 -2.02 1.82
C GLU A 147 -10.77 -2.36 2.07
N ILE A 148 -9.96 -1.38 2.47
CA ILE A 148 -8.56 -1.60 2.82
C ILE A 148 -8.53 -2.10 4.27
N ASP A 149 -8.23 -3.39 4.44
CA ASP A 149 -7.96 -3.99 5.74
C ASP A 149 -6.45 -4.06 6.00
N ASN A 150 -5.90 -2.97 6.54
CA ASN A 150 -4.49 -2.87 6.88
C ASN A 150 -4.18 -3.24 8.33
N ARG A 151 -5.18 -3.72 9.08
CA ARG A 151 -4.97 -4.10 10.48
C ARG A 151 -3.98 -5.25 10.53
N GLN A 152 -3.23 -5.31 11.63
CA GLN A 152 -2.29 -6.38 11.88
C GLN A 152 -2.60 -7.00 13.24
N THR A 153 -2.47 -8.32 13.31
CA THR A 153 -2.53 -9.05 14.56
C THR A 153 -1.10 -9.32 15.03
N VAL A 154 -0.82 -8.96 16.28
CA VAL A 154 0.44 -9.24 16.95
C VAL A 154 0.31 -10.57 17.70
N ILE A 155 1.06 -11.56 17.26
CA ILE A 155 1.09 -12.91 17.83
C ILE A 155 2.29 -13.00 18.76
N LYS A 156 2.04 -13.08 20.07
CA LYS A 156 3.08 -13.39 21.05
C LYS A 156 3.25 -14.89 21.13
N SER A 157 4.44 -15.36 20.83
CA SER A 157 4.69 -16.79 20.66
C SER A 157 5.82 -17.32 21.51
N LYS A 158 5.71 -18.62 21.84
CA LYS A 158 6.76 -19.44 22.44
C LYS A 158 6.74 -20.82 21.79
N ILE A 159 7.89 -21.49 21.80
CA ILE A 159 8.00 -22.90 21.41
C ILE A 159 8.28 -23.69 22.68
N LEU A 160 7.50 -24.74 22.93
CA LEU A 160 7.65 -25.62 24.09
C LEU A 160 7.85 -27.06 23.61
N LYS A 161 8.63 -27.82 24.37
CA LYS A 161 8.67 -29.28 24.21
C LYS A 161 7.40 -29.91 24.78
N GLU A 162 6.88 -30.95 24.14
CA GLU A 162 5.75 -31.72 24.66
C GLU A 162 6.00 -32.19 26.11
N GLY A 163 5.07 -31.86 27.01
CA GLY A 163 5.16 -32.17 28.44
C GLY A 163 6.09 -31.27 29.25
N SER A 164 6.68 -30.23 28.65
CA SER A 164 7.51 -29.23 29.32
C SER A 164 6.87 -27.84 29.31
N THR A 165 7.17 -27.04 30.32
CA THR A 165 6.85 -25.60 30.36
C THR A 165 8.06 -24.71 30.06
N GLU A 166 9.24 -25.32 29.91
CA GLU A 166 10.47 -24.60 29.54
C GLU A 166 10.47 -24.26 28.05
N PRO A 167 10.69 -22.99 27.69
CA PRO A 167 10.67 -22.58 26.30
C PRO A 167 11.98 -22.94 25.59
N ILE A 168 11.84 -23.38 24.35
CA ILE A 168 12.96 -23.60 23.43
C ILE A 168 13.42 -22.25 22.91
N THR A 169 14.71 -21.98 23.05
CA THR A 169 15.34 -20.72 22.65
C THR A 169 16.12 -20.83 21.35
N ASP A 170 16.55 -22.04 20.98
CA ASP A 170 17.26 -22.34 19.73
C ASP A 170 16.28 -22.97 18.73
N ALA A 171 15.65 -22.13 17.92
CA ALA A 171 14.74 -22.55 16.86
C ALA A 171 14.64 -21.48 15.78
N PHE A 172 14.22 -21.90 14.60
CA PHE A 172 13.92 -21.04 13.47
C PHE A 172 12.44 -21.17 13.11
N VAL A 173 11.77 -20.05 12.89
CA VAL A 173 10.35 -20.00 12.55
C VAL A 173 10.17 -19.25 11.24
N SER A 174 9.56 -19.90 10.26
CA SER A 174 9.19 -19.30 8.98
C SER A 174 7.68 -19.22 8.85
N VAL A 175 7.18 -18.12 8.27
CA VAL A 175 5.76 -17.91 8.01
C VAL A 175 5.54 -17.74 6.52
N ILE A 176 4.64 -18.55 5.97
CA ILE A 176 4.32 -18.60 4.54
C ILE A 176 2.86 -18.20 4.36
N ASP A 177 2.57 -17.30 3.42
CA ASP A 177 1.19 -16.99 3.02
C ASP A 177 0.61 -18.17 2.23
N ASN A 178 -0.47 -18.77 2.72
CA ASN A 178 -1.07 -19.95 2.08
C ASN A 178 -1.65 -19.66 0.69
N ARG A 179 -1.96 -18.41 0.37
CA ARG A 179 -2.53 -18.00 -0.92
C ARG A 179 -1.44 -17.74 -1.96
N THR A 180 -0.40 -16.99 -1.60
CA THR A 180 0.65 -16.62 -2.56
C THR A 180 1.84 -17.57 -2.56
N GLN A 181 1.98 -18.39 -1.50
CA GLN A 181 3.13 -19.24 -1.22
C GLN A 181 4.43 -18.46 -0.97
N ASP A 182 4.34 -17.15 -0.74
CA ASP A 182 5.49 -16.31 -0.40
C ASP A 182 5.84 -16.45 1.08
N GLU A 183 7.13 -16.44 1.38
CA GLU A 183 7.62 -16.29 2.75
C GLU A 183 7.41 -14.84 3.20
N VAL A 184 6.61 -14.64 4.24
CA VAL A 184 6.23 -13.31 4.75
C VAL A 184 7.02 -12.90 6.00
N GLY A 185 7.79 -13.81 6.59
CA GLY A 185 8.68 -13.46 7.69
C GLY A 185 9.40 -14.65 8.32
N ASN A 186 10.59 -14.36 8.85
CA ASN A 186 11.42 -15.30 9.61
C ASN A 186 11.70 -14.75 11.00
N TYR A 187 11.67 -15.64 12.00
CA TYR A 187 11.75 -15.29 13.40
C TYR A 187 12.63 -16.28 14.16
N THR A 188 13.35 -15.77 15.16
CA THR A 188 14.13 -16.57 16.10
C THR A 188 13.70 -16.22 17.53
N PRO A 189 13.49 -17.19 18.42
CA PRO A 189 13.15 -16.94 19.82
C PRO A 189 14.19 -16.06 20.54
N ASN A 190 13.74 -15.27 21.50
CA ASN A 190 14.64 -14.53 22.36
C ASN A 190 15.49 -15.50 23.22
N PRO A 191 16.83 -15.37 23.24
CA PRO A 191 17.70 -16.33 23.91
C PRO A 191 17.51 -16.40 25.43
N ASN A 192 16.93 -15.37 26.06
CA ASN A 192 16.74 -15.31 27.51
C ASN A 192 15.38 -15.87 27.97
N ASN A 193 14.34 -15.81 27.14
CA ASN A 193 12.98 -16.16 27.55
C ASN A 193 12.16 -16.98 26.54
N GLY A 194 12.75 -17.30 25.38
CA GLY A 194 12.16 -18.09 24.29
C GLY A 194 10.93 -17.47 23.62
N GLY A 195 10.60 -16.21 23.95
CA GLY A 195 9.50 -15.49 23.34
C GLY A 195 9.90 -14.87 22.00
N PHE A 196 8.96 -14.81 21.06
CA PHE A 196 9.08 -14.08 19.79
C PHE A 196 7.72 -13.48 19.41
N VAL A 197 7.74 -12.55 18.45
CA VAL A 197 6.55 -11.84 18.01
C VAL A 197 6.42 -11.96 16.49
N ILE A 198 5.26 -12.43 16.03
CA ILE A 198 4.88 -12.45 14.61
C ILE A 198 3.84 -11.37 14.39
N ILE A 199 3.95 -10.59 13.31
CA ILE A 199 2.98 -9.55 12.95
C ILE A 199 2.41 -9.89 11.58
N LEU A 200 1.12 -10.19 11.50
CA LEU A 200 0.46 -10.63 10.27
C LEU A 200 -0.77 -9.77 9.95
N LYS A 201 -0.99 -9.52 8.66
CA LYS A 201 -2.25 -8.96 8.14
C LYS A 201 -3.34 -10.05 8.12
N PRO A 202 -4.62 -9.71 7.94
CA PRO A 202 -5.67 -10.68 7.69
C PRO A 202 -5.32 -11.61 6.54
N GLY A 203 -5.46 -12.91 6.76
CA GLY A 203 -5.00 -13.91 5.81
C GLY A 203 -4.95 -15.32 6.40
N SER A 204 -4.53 -16.26 5.58
CA SER A 204 -4.26 -17.64 5.96
C SER A 204 -2.77 -17.89 5.80
N TYR A 205 -2.13 -18.43 6.83
CA TYR A 205 -0.69 -18.62 6.87
C TYR A 205 -0.33 -20.00 7.38
N ASN A 206 0.76 -20.55 6.88
CA ASN A 206 1.41 -21.71 7.45
C ASN A 206 2.63 -21.28 8.25
N ILE A 207 2.73 -21.70 9.51
CA ILE A 207 3.87 -21.44 10.37
C ILE A 207 4.68 -22.73 10.49
N LEU A 208 5.94 -22.65 10.08
CA LEU A 208 6.92 -23.73 10.16
C LEU A 208 7.88 -23.44 11.30
N VAL A 209 8.04 -24.40 12.22
CA VAL A 209 8.96 -24.36 13.34
C VAL A 209 10.00 -25.47 13.15
N ASP A 210 11.25 -25.07 13.05
CA ASP A 210 12.42 -25.95 13.02
C ASP A 210 13.25 -25.74 14.28
N ALA A 211 13.37 -26.78 15.10
CA ALA A 211 14.11 -26.75 16.35
C ALA A 211 15.08 -27.94 16.39
N PRO A 212 16.39 -27.73 16.55
CA PRO A 212 17.36 -28.81 16.57
C PRO A 212 17.02 -29.90 17.59
N GLY A 213 16.97 -31.16 17.14
CA GLY A 213 16.63 -32.31 17.99
C GLY A 213 15.14 -32.56 18.16
N PHE A 214 14.28 -31.90 17.37
CA PHE A 214 12.85 -32.12 17.32
C PHE A 214 12.37 -32.33 15.88
N ALA A 215 11.24 -33.01 15.71
CA ALA A 215 10.59 -33.10 14.41
C ALA A 215 10.07 -31.72 13.97
N PRO A 216 10.25 -31.33 12.68
CA PRO A 216 9.69 -30.09 12.16
C PRO A 216 8.17 -30.02 12.40
N LYS A 217 7.70 -28.88 12.87
CA LYS A 217 6.29 -28.66 13.18
C LYS A 217 5.72 -27.62 12.23
N SER A 218 4.59 -27.94 11.63
CA SER A 218 3.81 -27.01 10.81
C SER A 218 2.44 -26.80 11.45
N GLU A 219 1.93 -25.57 11.39
CA GLU A 219 0.58 -25.24 11.84
C GLU A 219 -0.02 -24.11 10.99
N ASP A 220 -1.26 -24.32 10.54
CA ASP A 220 -2.03 -23.28 9.85
C ASP A 220 -2.69 -22.33 10.84
N ILE A 221 -2.65 -21.04 10.52
CA ILE A 221 -3.29 -19.98 11.28
C ILE A 221 -4.09 -19.07 10.36
N VAL A 222 -5.26 -18.64 10.84
CA VAL A 222 -6.11 -17.67 10.15
C VAL A 222 -6.18 -16.40 10.96
N ILE A 223 -5.73 -15.30 10.37
CA ILE A 223 -5.80 -13.97 10.95
C ILE A 223 -7.07 -13.29 10.49
N LYS A 224 -7.92 -12.92 11.45
CA LYS A 224 -9.26 -12.41 11.18
C LYS A 224 -9.23 -10.96 10.72
N GLY A 225 -10.10 -10.66 9.76
CA GLY A 225 -10.29 -9.33 9.18
C GLY A 225 -11.26 -8.46 9.98
N LYS A 226 -12.04 -7.61 9.29
CA LYS A 226 -12.85 -6.52 9.87
C LYS A 226 -13.94 -6.92 10.85
N SER A 227 -14.65 -8.01 10.58
CA SER A 227 -15.78 -8.43 11.41
C SER A 227 -15.36 -8.95 12.79
N ASP A 228 -14.19 -9.58 12.87
CA ASP A 228 -13.77 -10.37 14.05
C ASP A 228 -12.30 -10.09 14.39
N PHE A 229 -11.90 -8.81 14.33
CA PHE A 229 -10.51 -8.42 14.49
C PHE A 229 -9.98 -8.66 15.91
N GLU A 230 -8.86 -9.38 15.99
CA GLU A 230 -8.11 -9.53 17.23
C GLU A 230 -6.73 -8.86 17.10
N PRO A 231 -6.46 -7.74 17.80
CA PRO A 231 -5.19 -7.04 17.69
C PRO A 231 -4.01 -7.81 18.32
N PHE A 232 -4.31 -8.67 19.29
CA PHE A 232 -3.32 -9.46 20.00
C PHE A 232 -3.79 -10.90 20.12
N MET A 233 -2.87 -11.84 19.93
CA MET A 233 -3.09 -13.24 20.23
C MET A 233 -1.84 -13.86 20.86
N THR A 234 -2.03 -14.97 21.58
CA THR A 234 -0.93 -15.75 22.14
C THR A 234 -0.93 -17.13 21.49
N LYS A 235 0.24 -17.61 21.08
CA LYS A 235 0.39 -18.93 20.45
C LYS A 235 1.58 -19.70 21.01
N GLU A 236 1.32 -20.89 21.52
CA GLU A 236 2.36 -21.83 21.93
C GLU A 236 2.49 -22.93 20.88
N PHE A 237 3.69 -23.12 20.34
CA PHE A 237 3.99 -24.20 19.41
C PHE A 237 4.61 -25.35 20.20
N ILE A 238 3.95 -26.51 20.17
CA ILE A 238 4.43 -27.71 20.86
C ILE A 238 5.18 -28.58 19.86
N VAL A 239 6.45 -28.87 20.16
CA VAL A 239 7.31 -29.76 19.36
C VAL A 239 7.59 -31.08 20.08
N THR A 240 7.75 -32.13 19.29
CA THR A 240 8.05 -33.50 19.75
C THR A 240 9.45 -33.90 19.30
N PRO A 241 10.22 -34.63 20.12
CA PRO A 241 11.52 -35.19 19.72
C PRO A 241 11.44 -36.06 18.47
#